data_AF-A0A3T0JUS5-F1
#
_entry.id   AF-A0A3T0JUS5-F1
#
_cell.length_a   1.000
_cell.length_b   1.000
_cell.length_c   1.000
_cell.angle_alpha   90.00
_cell.angle_beta   90.00
_cell.angle_gamma   90.00
#
_symmetry.space_group_name_H-M   'P 1'
#
loop_
_entity.id
_entity.type
_entity.pdbx_description
1 polymer ?
#
loop_
_entity_poly.entity_id
_entity_poly.type
_entity_poly.pdbx_seq_one_letter_code
_entity_poly.pdbx_strand_id
1 'polypeptide(L)'
;MHASYAFLSFYKVVESQFSNPKKKVAWINDAIERLSGDASKRVAELRVAGKDVGLHLFQSGRCAIAHASLDGEIVDPDIPSDRKRLQDDLVIVEELARIFIRDELRIPDSMSLYRSRNRLLPWSTLLAEDTFRLLEKGGTTTDCGQLQGQKVSVGLWPDGPIRGLESMTLHVDNIKDGVVKIVLLNERKTILLVFFLDFRSGKAHADLEDGGLLWGTEEPDEQDVLAYATFFYKVLGNGIAELTSGKLEPVDCEVVIPVNIIPPNPEEAIKLTLENFRAEVAAKGGNAATEQPL
;
A
#
# COMPACT_ATOMS: atom_id res chain seq x y z
N MET A 1 -17.27 -4.10 -13.03
CA MET A 1 -16.12 -4.67 -13.78
C MET A 1 -16.67 -5.61 -14.85
N HIS A 2 -16.23 -5.53 -16.11
CA HIS A 2 -16.77 -6.35 -17.20
C HIS A 2 -16.04 -7.70 -17.24
N ALA A 3 -16.71 -8.78 -16.82
CA ALA A 3 -16.07 -10.09 -16.58
C ALA A 3 -15.31 -10.63 -17.79
N SER A 4 -15.80 -10.43 -19.02
CA SER A 4 -15.11 -10.89 -20.23
C SER A 4 -13.77 -10.18 -20.48
N TYR A 5 -13.66 -8.87 -20.19
CA TYR A 5 -12.40 -8.13 -20.31
C TYR A 5 -11.41 -8.56 -19.23
N ALA A 6 -11.87 -8.76 -18.00
CA ALA A 6 -11.03 -9.29 -16.93
C ALA A 6 -10.51 -10.69 -17.27
N PHE A 7 -11.39 -11.59 -17.74
CA PHE A 7 -11.05 -12.94 -18.17
C PHE A 7 -9.97 -12.91 -19.26
N LEU A 8 -10.17 -12.11 -20.31
CA LEU A 8 -9.20 -12.00 -21.40
C LEU A 8 -7.86 -11.45 -20.91
N SER A 9 -7.86 -10.43 -20.06
CA SER A 9 -6.65 -9.83 -19.51
C SER A 9 -5.83 -10.84 -18.70
N PHE A 10 -6.47 -11.58 -17.80
CA PHE A 10 -5.79 -12.63 -17.03
C PHE A 10 -5.35 -13.79 -17.92
N TYR A 11 -6.19 -14.22 -18.86
CA TYR A 11 -5.84 -15.28 -19.78
C TYR A 11 -4.61 -14.91 -20.62
N LYS A 12 -4.47 -13.64 -21.05
CA LYS A 12 -3.31 -13.15 -21.82
C LYS A 12 -1.99 -13.25 -21.07
N VAL A 13 -1.99 -13.15 -19.74
CA VAL A 13 -0.79 -13.36 -18.90
C VAL A 13 -0.20 -14.74 -19.17
N VAL A 14 -1.05 -15.76 -19.27
CA VAL A 14 -0.65 -17.13 -19.59
C VAL A 14 -0.48 -17.31 -21.10
N GLU A 15 -1.43 -16.82 -21.90
CA GLU A 15 -1.51 -17.09 -23.33
C GLU A 15 -0.25 -16.65 -24.10
N SER A 16 0.21 -15.43 -23.83
CA SER A 16 1.30 -14.76 -24.55
C SER A 16 2.66 -15.45 -24.38
N GLN A 17 2.79 -16.33 -23.39
CA GLN A 17 4.05 -16.95 -23.00
C GLN A 17 4.28 -18.31 -23.69
N PHE A 18 3.26 -18.85 -24.35
CA PHE A 18 3.35 -20.13 -25.05
C PHE A 18 3.01 -19.98 -26.53
N SER A 19 4.03 -20.19 -27.38
CA SER A 19 3.87 -20.32 -28.83
C SER A 19 3.24 -21.66 -29.25
N ASN A 20 3.30 -22.68 -28.39
CA ASN A 20 2.75 -24.01 -28.65
C ASN A 20 1.47 -24.27 -27.83
N PRO A 21 0.29 -24.42 -28.48
CA PRO A 21 -0.98 -24.67 -27.80
C PRO A 21 -1.01 -25.93 -26.91
N LYS A 22 -0.31 -27.01 -27.29
CA LYS A 22 -0.27 -28.24 -26.49
C LYS A 22 0.48 -28.05 -25.18
N LYS A 23 1.61 -27.33 -25.22
CA LYS A 23 2.37 -26.98 -24.01
C LYS A 23 1.55 -26.10 -23.07
N LYS A 24 0.77 -25.17 -23.62
CA LYS A 24 -0.14 -24.30 -22.86
C LYS A 24 -1.21 -25.11 -22.12
N VAL A 25 -1.92 -26.00 -22.81
CA VAL A 25 -2.94 -26.85 -22.18
C VAL A 25 -2.32 -27.78 -21.13
N ALA A 26 -1.15 -28.35 -21.40
CA ALA A 26 -0.44 -29.18 -20.42
C ALA A 26 -0.07 -28.39 -19.16
N TRP A 27 0.44 -27.16 -19.32
CA TRP A 27 0.74 -26.28 -18.19
C TRP A 27 -0.53 -25.89 -17.41
N ILE A 28 -1.63 -25.55 -18.10
CA ILE A 28 -2.91 -25.24 -17.45
C ILE A 28 -3.39 -26.44 -16.62
N ASN A 29 -3.32 -27.66 -17.17
CA ASN A 29 -3.73 -28.86 -16.46
C ASN A 29 -2.89 -29.14 -15.21
N ASP A 30 -1.57 -28.93 -15.27
CA ASP A 30 -0.71 -29.01 -14.09
C ASP A 30 -1.04 -27.93 -13.04
N ALA A 31 -1.16 -26.68 -13.49
CA ALA A 31 -1.42 -25.53 -12.61
C ALA A 31 -2.79 -25.62 -11.92
N ILE A 32 -3.80 -26.21 -12.58
CA ILE A 32 -5.12 -26.43 -12.00
C ILE A 32 -5.07 -27.27 -10.72
N GLU A 33 -4.16 -28.24 -10.62
CA GLU A 33 -4.01 -29.07 -9.41
C GLU A 33 -3.45 -28.29 -8.21
N ARG A 34 -2.85 -27.12 -8.45
CA ARG A 34 -2.33 -26.22 -7.41
C ARG A 34 -3.34 -25.18 -6.94
N LEU A 35 -4.52 -25.12 -7.54
CA LEU A 35 -5.57 -24.17 -7.17
C LEU A 35 -6.17 -24.50 -5.81
N SER A 36 -6.62 -23.47 -5.10
CA SER A 36 -7.28 -23.60 -3.79
C SER A 36 -8.52 -22.70 -3.71
N GLY A 37 -9.31 -22.84 -2.64
CA GLY A 37 -10.51 -22.02 -2.42
C GLY A 37 -11.53 -22.12 -3.56
N ASP A 38 -12.13 -20.99 -3.92
CA ASP A 38 -13.20 -20.91 -4.92
C ASP A 38 -12.75 -21.38 -6.32
N ALA A 39 -11.50 -21.17 -6.70
CA ALA A 39 -10.95 -21.66 -7.96
C ALA A 39 -10.96 -23.20 -8.01
N SER A 40 -10.51 -23.87 -6.94
CA SER A 40 -10.54 -25.34 -6.85
C SER A 40 -11.96 -25.91 -6.86
N LYS A 41 -12.90 -25.22 -6.21
CA LYS A 41 -14.33 -25.57 -6.22
C LYS A 41 -14.90 -25.50 -7.63
N ARG A 42 -14.60 -24.43 -8.36
CA ARG A 42 -15.06 -24.26 -9.74
C ARG A 42 -14.48 -25.33 -10.67
N VAL A 43 -13.20 -25.69 -10.50
CA VAL A 43 -12.58 -26.81 -11.24
C VAL A 43 -13.34 -28.11 -10.99
N ALA A 44 -13.70 -28.40 -9.75
CA ALA A 44 -14.46 -29.60 -9.41
C ALA A 44 -15.84 -29.61 -10.09
N GLU A 45 -16.54 -28.47 -10.14
CA GLU A 45 -17.82 -28.33 -10.86
C GLU A 45 -17.68 -28.65 -12.35
N LEU A 46 -16.63 -28.12 -13.00
CA LEU A 46 -16.37 -28.39 -14.43
C LEU A 46 -16.03 -29.87 -14.67
N ARG A 47 -15.28 -30.50 -13.77
CA ARG A 47 -14.97 -31.95 -13.84
C ARG A 47 -16.22 -32.81 -13.68
N VAL A 48 -17.10 -32.48 -12.74
CA VAL A 48 -18.39 -33.18 -12.55
C VAL A 48 -19.29 -33.03 -13.79
N ALA A 49 -19.21 -31.89 -14.47
CA ALA A 49 -19.89 -31.67 -15.76
C ALA A 49 -19.22 -32.40 -16.94
N GLY A 50 -18.19 -33.22 -16.71
CA GLY A 50 -17.51 -34.02 -17.74
C GLY A 50 -16.57 -33.23 -18.64
N LYS A 51 -16.15 -32.02 -18.23
CA LYS A 51 -15.27 -31.18 -19.04
C LYS A 51 -13.79 -31.50 -18.81
N ASP A 52 -13.02 -31.53 -19.89
CA ASP A 52 -11.57 -31.32 -19.83
C ASP A 52 -11.33 -29.84 -19.50
N VAL A 53 -10.99 -29.55 -18.24
CA VAL A 53 -10.95 -28.18 -17.72
C VAL A 53 -9.90 -27.34 -18.46
N GLY A 54 -8.71 -27.87 -18.73
CA GLY A 54 -7.66 -27.13 -19.43
C GLY A 54 -8.03 -26.82 -20.87
N LEU A 55 -8.63 -27.79 -21.57
CA LEU A 55 -9.13 -27.57 -22.93
C LEU A 55 -10.30 -26.58 -22.96
N HIS A 56 -11.25 -26.72 -22.01
CA HIS A 56 -12.41 -25.84 -21.85
C HIS A 56 -11.99 -24.38 -21.64
N LEU A 57 -11.02 -24.13 -20.75
CA LEU A 57 -10.49 -22.80 -20.49
C LEU A 57 -9.71 -22.24 -21.68
N PHE A 58 -8.92 -23.08 -22.36
CA PHE A 58 -8.19 -22.69 -23.57
C PHE A 58 -9.14 -22.23 -24.68
N GLN A 59 -10.22 -22.98 -24.91
CA GLN A 59 -11.25 -22.65 -25.91
C GLN A 59 -12.03 -21.40 -25.49
N SER A 60 -12.47 -21.34 -24.23
CA SER A 60 -13.23 -20.20 -23.70
C SER A 60 -12.42 -18.90 -23.73
N GLY A 61 -11.12 -18.93 -23.41
CA GLY A 61 -10.26 -17.75 -23.39
C GLY A 61 -9.90 -17.20 -24.77
N ARG A 62 -9.75 -18.07 -25.78
CA ARG A 62 -9.57 -17.64 -27.18
C ARG A 62 -10.80 -16.94 -27.75
N CYS A 63 -11.97 -17.24 -27.23
CA CYS A 63 -13.23 -16.74 -27.75
C CYS A 63 -13.87 -15.66 -26.88
N ALA A 64 -13.34 -15.37 -25.67
CA ALA A 64 -13.96 -14.52 -24.65
C ALA A 64 -14.33 -13.10 -25.09
N ILE A 65 -13.65 -12.55 -26.11
CA ILE A 65 -14.01 -11.29 -26.79
C ILE A 65 -13.68 -11.47 -28.28
N ALA A 66 -14.70 -11.85 -29.06
CA ALA A 66 -14.75 -11.78 -30.52
C ALA A 66 -13.40 -11.95 -31.27
N HIS A 67 -12.73 -13.09 -31.09
CA HIS A 67 -11.91 -13.61 -32.18
C HIS A 67 -12.87 -14.31 -33.14
N ALA A 68 -13.24 -13.63 -34.23
CA ALA A 68 -13.90 -14.24 -35.38
C ALA A 68 -12.92 -15.23 -36.04
N SER A 69 -12.72 -16.40 -35.42
CA SER A 69 -12.16 -17.54 -36.11
C SER A 69 -13.25 -18.08 -37.04
N LEU A 70 -12.95 -18.22 -38.33
CA LEU A 70 -13.90 -18.66 -39.35
C LEU A 70 -14.61 -20.00 -39.04
N ASP A 71 -14.04 -20.84 -38.17
CA ASP A 71 -14.48 -22.22 -37.93
C ASP A 71 -14.68 -22.60 -36.45
N GLY A 72 -14.82 -21.62 -35.52
CA GLY A 72 -14.87 -21.88 -34.07
C GLY A 72 -16.18 -21.48 -33.37
N GLU A 73 -16.53 -22.14 -32.27
CA GLU A 73 -17.59 -21.69 -31.35
C GLU A 73 -17.28 -20.27 -30.84
N ILE A 74 -18.12 -19.31 -31.22
CA ILE A 74 -18.00 -17.92 -30.79
C ILE A 74 -18.56 -17.81 -29.38
N VAL A 75 -17.76 -17.24 -28.46
CA VAL A 75 -18.24 -16.89 -27.13
C VAL A 75 -18.62 -15.42 -27.16
N ASP A 76 -19.92 -15.16 -27.03
CA ASP A 76 -20.46 -13.80 -27.17
C ASP A 76 -20.84 -13.27 -25.78
N PRO A 77 -20.11 -12.27 -25.23
CA PRO A 77 -20.44 -11.71 -23.92
C PRO A 77 -21.80 -10.99 -23.88
N ASP A 78 -22.44 -10.75 -25.02
CA ASP A 78 -23.83 -10.28 -25.10
C ASP A 78 -24.85 -11.41 -24.90
N ILE A 79 -24.46 -12.67 -25.11
CA ILE A 79 -25.27 -13.83 -24.76
C ILE A 79 -25.20 -14.06 -23.23
N PRO A 80 -26.34 -14.05 -22.50
CA PRO A 80 -26.34 -14.17 -21.05
C PRO A 80 -25.67 -15.44 -20.49
N SER A 81 -25.79 -16.58 -21.19
CA SER A 81 -25.17 -17.84 -20.76
C SER A 81 -23.65 -17.81 -20.88
N ASP A 82 -23.12 -17.18 -21.91
CA ASP A 82 -21.67 -17.02 -22.11
C ASP A 82 -21.09 -16.03 -21.12
N ARG A 83 -21.79 -14.92 -20.88
CA ARG A 83 -21.43 -13.97 -19.82
C ARG A 83 -21.35 -14.63 -18.46
N LYS A 84 -22.37 -15.41 -18.08
CA LYS A 84 -22.40 -16.13 -16.80
C LYS A 84 -21.25 -17.13 -16.72
N ARG A 85 -21.01 -17.91 -17.79
CA ARG A 85 -19.89 -18.85 -17.85
C ARG A 85 -18.55 -18.16 -17.65
N LEU A 86 -18.28 -17.07 -18.36
CA LEU A 86 -17.03 -16.30 -18.22
C LEU A 86 -16.88 -15.73 -16.81
N GLN A 87 -17.96 -15.28 -16.20
CA GLN A 87 -17.97 -14.81 -14.81
C GLN A 87 -17.66 -15.94 -13.82
N ASP A 88 -18.29 -17.10 -13.98
CA ASP A 88 -18.08 -18.26 -13.10
C ASP A 88 -16.65 -18.82 -13.25
N ASP A 89 -16.10 -18.83 -14.46
CA ASP A 89 -14.76 -19.35 -14.75
C ASP A 89 -13.64 -18.34 -14.46
N LEU A 90 -13.97 -17.05 -14.25
CA LEU A 90 -13.01 -15.96 -14.02
C LEU A 90 -12.07 -16.26 -12.84
N VAL A 91 -12.62 -16.81 -11.76
CA VAL A 91 -11.85 -17.14 -10.54
C VAL A 91 -10.73 -18.14 -10.82
N ILE A 92 -10.92 -19.07 -11.78
CA ILE A 92 -9.86 -20.01 -12.17
C ILE A 92 -8.77 -19.28 -12.93
N VAL A 93 -9.15 -18.46 -13.93
CA VAL A 93 -8.18 -17.80 -14.80
C VAL A 93 -7.37 -16.73 -14.08
N GLU A 94 -7.98 -16.02 -13.13
CA GLU A 94 -7.29 -15.09 -12.25
C GLU A 94 -6.21 -15.82 -11.43
N GLU A 95 -6.55 -16.94 -10.78
CA GLU A 95 -5.59 -17.70 -9.98
C GLU A 95 -4.49 -18.36 -10.84
N LEU A 96 -4.82 -18.83 -12.05
CA LEU A 96 -3.80 -19.30 -13.00
C LEU A 96 -2.82 -18.18 -13.38
N ALA A 97 -3.31 -16.97 -13.62
CA ALA A 97 -2.45 -15.82 -13.89
C ALA A 97 -1.56 -15.48 -12.68
N ARG A 98 -2.10 -15.52 -11.45
CA ARG A 98 -1.33 -15.33 -10.21
C ARG A 98 -0.24 -16.38 -10.05
N ILE A 99 -0.55 -17.65 -10.25
CA ILE A 99 0.42 -18.76 -10.21
C ILE A 99 1.51 -18.54 -11.26
N PHE A 100 1.15 -18.17 -12.48
CA PHE A 100 2.12 -17.93 -13.54
C PHE A 100 3.09 -16.79 -13.17
N ILE A 101 2.56 -15.65 -12.73
CA ILE A 101 3.36 -14.49 -12.32
C ILE A 101 4.30 -14.84 -11.16
N ARG A 102 3.77 -15.54 -10.15
CA ARG A 102 4.55 -15.89 -8.94
C ARG A 102 5.61 -16.95 -9.21
N ASP A 103 5.22 -18.05 -9.86
CA ASP A 103 6.06 -19.26 -9.93
C ASP A 103 6.95 -19.27 -11.18
N GLU A 104 6.39 -18.88 -12.34
CA GLU A 104 7.11 -18.91 -13.62
C GLU A 104 7.92 -17.63 -13.84
N LEU A 105 7.30 -16.46 -13.63
CA LEU A 105 8.00 -15.17 -13.75
C LEU A 105 8.81 -14.79 -12.51
N ARG A 106 8.64 -15.54 -11.40
CA ARG A 106 9.32 -15.29 -10.12
C ARG A 106 9.10 -13.88 -9.59
N ILE A 107 7.93 -13.30 -9.89
CA ILE A 107 7.55 -11.99 -9.39
C ILE A 107 6.85 -12.22 -8.04
N PRO A 108 7.43 -11.75 -6.92
CA PRO A 108 6.85 -11.97 -5.60
C PRO A 108 5.51 -11.24 -5.47
N ASP A 109 4.56 -11.87 -4.79
CA ASP A 109 3.31 -11.21 -4.41
C ASP A 109 3.51 -10.24 -3.23
N SER A 110 2.48 -9.43 -2.95
CA SER A 110 2.53 -8.43 -1.87
C SER A 110 2.84 -9.04 -0.51
N MET A 111 2.37 -10.26 -0.22
CA MET A 111 2.62 -10.94 1.05
C MET A 111 4.06 -11.45 1.15
N SER A 112 4.62 -11.92 0.05
CA SER A 112 6.02 -12.34 -0.05
C SER A 112 6.92 -11.12 0.13
N LEU A 113 6.64 -10.03 -0.59
CA LEU A 113 7.34 -8.77 -0.42
C LEU A 113 7.22 -8.22 1.01
N TYR A 114 6.04 -8.29 1.62
CA TYR A 114 5.85 -7.89 3.02
C TYR A 114 6.73 -8.67 4.01
N ARG A 115 6.97 -9.96 3.73
CA ARG A 115 7.79 -10.83 4.59
C ARG A 115 9.29 -10.67 4.38
N SER A 116 9.72 -10.40 3.14
CA SER A 116 11.13 -10.52 2.76
C SER A 116 11.81 -9.21 2.35
N ARG A 117 11.04 -8.18 1.96
CA ARG A 117 11.63 -6.94 1.45
C ARG A 117 12.07 -6.06 2.62
N ASN A 118 13.36 -5.76 2.68
CA ASN A 118 13.88 -4.71 3.56
C ASN A 118 13.57 -3.33 2.94
N ARG A 119 12.56 -2.65 3.50
CA ARG A 119 12.13 -1.30 3.11
C ARG A 119 13.10 -0.21 3.52
N LEU A 120 13.94 -0.46 4.53
CA LEU A 120 14.94 0.49 5.02
C LEU A 120 16.27 0.41 4.26
N LEU A 121 16.47 -0.60 3.41
CA LEU A 121 17.69 -0.76 2.62
C LEU A 121 18.06 0.48 1.79
N PRO A 122 17.13 1.20 1.14
CA PRO A 122 17.47 2.42 0.41
C PRO A 122 18.07 3.52 1.28
N TRP A 123 17.82 3.50 2.59
CA TRP A 123 18.36 4.44 3.57
C TRP A 123 19.65 3.95 4.23
N SER A 124 20.17 2.78 3.85
CA SER A 124 21.44 2.26 4.37
C SER A 124 22.60 3.24 4.21
N THR A 125 22.61 4.02 3.12
CA THR A 125 23.64 5.06 2.85
C THR A 125 23.56 6.27 3.76
N LEU A 126 22.46 6.45 4.51
CA LEU A 126 22.33 7.50 5.52
C LEU A 126 23.05 7.13 6.83
N LEU A 127 23.49 5.88 6.98
CA LEU A 127 24.19 5.38 8.16
C LEU A 127 25.59 4.91 7.77
N ALA A 128 26.49 4.83 8.75
CA ALA A 128 27.72 4.08 8.57
C ALA A 128 27.40 2.58 8.40
N GLU A 129 28.11 1.89 7.51
CA GLU A 129 27.87 0.46 7.22
C GLU A 129 27.89 -0.40 8.49
N ASP A 130 28.85 -0.18 9.39
CA ASP A 130 28.96 -0.94 10.64
C ASP A 130 27.74 -0.71 11.55
N THR A 131 27.22 0.52 11.60
CA THR A 131 26.01 0.87 12.36
C THR A 131 24.78 0.18 11.75
N PHE A 132 24.63 0.23 10.42
CA PHE A 132 23.54 -0.44 9.73
C PHE A 132 23.55 -1.96 10.00
N ARG A 133 24.72 -2.61 9.85
CA ARG A 133 24.90 -4.04 10.12
C ARG A 133 24.64 -4.42 11.57
N LEU A 134 24.97 -3.55 12.51
CA LEU A 134 24.68 -3.74 13.92
C LEU A 134 23.15 -3.72 14.16
N LEU A 135 22.46 -2.72 13.60
CA LEU A 135 21.01 -2.58 13.73
C LEU A 135 20.25 -3.73 13.04
N GLU A 136 20.70 -4.21 11.88
CA GLU A 136 20.12 -5.38 11.20
C GLU A 136 20.15 -6.65 12.08
N LYS A 137 21.17 -6.80 12.91
CA LYS A 137 21.28 -7.92 13.88
C LYS A 137 20.45 -7.68 15.16
N GLY A 138 19.81 -6.52 15.26
CA GLY A 138 19.12 -6.02 16.44
C GLY A 138 20.06 -5.69 17.60
N GLY A 139 21.26 -5.22 17.27
CA GLY A 139 22.13 -4.58 18.24
C GLY A 139 21.62 -3.18 18.62
N THR A 140 22.22 -2.63 19.67
CA THR A 140 21.94 -1.27 20.15
C THR A 140 23.21 -0.44 20.01
N THR A 141 23.10 0.75 19.44
CA THR A 141 24.16 1.76 19.41
C THR A 141 23.71 2.98 20.19
N THR A 142 24.65 3.73 20.74
CA THR A 142 24.38 5.02 21.37
C THR A 142 24.36 6.17 20.37
N ASP A 143 24.76 5.91 19.11
CA ASP A 143 24.91 6.94 18.09
C ASP A 143 24.37 6.48 16.72
N CYS A 144 23.37 7.24 16.23
CA CYS A 144 22.88 7.27 14.85
C CYS A 144 22.88 8.72 14.33
N GLY A 145 23.88 9.51 14.72
CA GLY A 145 23.98 10.94 14.45
C GLY A 145 23.98 11.32 12.97
N GLN A 146 24.24 10.38 12.05
CA GLN A 146 24.12 10.63 10.62
C GLN A 146 22.67 10.85 10.17
N LEU A 147 21.68 10.30 10.90
CA LEU A 147 20.26 10.57 10.69
C LEU A 147 19.85 11.91 11.31
N GLN A 148 20.54 12.33 12.37
CA GLN A 148 20.21 13.54 13.12
C GLN A 148 20.30 14.79 12.23
N GLY A 149 19.21 15.57 12.18
CA GLY A 149 19.12 16.79 11.40
C GLY A 149 18.84 16.59 9.91
N GLN A 150 18.71 15.35 9.43
CA GLN A 150 18.37 15.10 8.03
C GLN A 150 17.01 15.72 7.69
N LYS A 151 16.91 16.26 6.47
CA LYS A 151 15.65 16.78 5.94
C LYS A 151 14.87 15.66 5.27
N VAL A 152 13.66 15.45 5.75
CA VAL A 152 12.76 14.39 5.30
C VAL A 152 11.42 15.00 4.94
N SER A 153 10.85 14.53 3.83
CA SER A 153 9.48 14.84 3.43
C SER A 153 8.56 13.72 3.85
N VAL A 154 7.38 14.06 4.39
CA VAL A 154 6.31 13.11 4.70
C VAL A 154 5.21 13.23 3.67
N GLY A 155 4.89 12.10 3.04
CA GLY A 155 3.88 12.01 1.98
C GLY A 155 2.91 10.85 2.18
N LEU A 156 1.99 10.73 1.22
CA LEU A 156 1.06 9.62 1.11
C LEU A 156 1.25 8.97 -0.26
N TRP A 157 1.40 7.65 -0.33
CA TRP A 157 1.39 6.97 -1.62
C TRP A 157 -0.05 6.85 -2.15
N PRO A 158 -0.33 7.15 -3.43
CA PRO A 158 0.58 7.66 -4.48
C PRO A 158 0.58 9.19 -4.64
N ASP A 159 -0.05 9.91 -3.73
CA ASP A 159 -0.31 11.36 -3.80
C ASP A 159 0.95 12.23 -3.66
N GLY A 160 2.01 11.70 -3.05
CA GLY A 160 3.28 12.39 -2.83
C GLY A 160 3.32 13.21 -1.53
N PRO A 161 4.24 14.19 -1.42
CA PRO A 161 4.42 15.00 -0.21
C PRO A 161 3.16 15.76 0.22
N ILE A 162 2.90 15.76 1.53
CA ILE A 162 1.84 16.59 2.12
C ILE A 162 2.36 18.02 2.28
N ARG A 163 1.57 19.00 1.83
CA ARG A 163 1.90 20.41 2.00
C ARG A 163 2.05 20.79 3.47
N GLY A 164 3.17 21.40 3.84
CA GLY A 164 3.56 21.71 5.21
C GLY A 164 4.48 20.67 5.86
N LEU A 165 4.64 19.49 5.24
CA LEU A 165 5.49 18.38 5.74
C LEU A 165 6.63 18.03 4.79
N GLU A 166 6.96 18.89 3.81
CA GLU A 166 7.97 18.60 2.78
C GLU A 166 9.42 18.73 3.27
N SER A 167 9.64 19.43 4.40
CA SER A 167 10.97 19.77 4.92
C SER A 167 11.07 19.57 6.45
N MET A 168 10.60 18.41 6.90
CA MET A 168 10.69 18.01 8.31
C MET A 168 12.14 17.74 8.70
N THR A 169 12.51 18.08 9.93
CA THR A 169 13.84 17.80 10.50
C THR A 169 13.76 16.52 11.32
N LEU A 170 14.60 15.53 10.98
CA LEU A 170 14.68 14.25 11.69
C LEU A 170 15.52 14.38 12.95
N HIS A 171 14.96 13.93 14.07
CA HIS A 171 15.65 13.77 15.35
C HIS A 171 15.62 12.29 15.77
N VAL A 172 16.77 11.76 16.18
CA VAL A 172 16.83 10.41 16.76
C VAL A 172 16.51 10.53 18.23
N ASP A 173 15.42 9.91 18.66
CA ASP A 173 14.93 9.98 20.05
C ASP A 173 15.45 8.81 20.89
N ASN A 174 15.37 7.59 20.35
CA ASN A 174 15.81 6.39 21.05
C ASN A 174 16.28 5.31 20.08
N ILE A 175 17.23 4.48 20.52
CA ILE A 175 17.76 3.35 19.76
C ILE A 175 17.78 2.13 20.67
N LYS A 176 17.09 1.06 20.28
CA LYS A 176 17.05 -0.17 21.07
C LYS A 176 16.70 -1.37 20.21
N ASP A 177 17.47 -2.45 20.37
CA ASP A 177 17.18 -3.77 19.78
C ASP A 177 17.02 -3.74 18.24
N GLY A 178 17.77 -2.87 17.54
CA GLY A 178 17.68 -2.66 16.09
C GLY A 178 16.58 -1.69 15.65
N VAL A 179 15.82 -1.12 16.59
CA VAL A 179 14.77 -0.14 16.32
C VAL A 179 15.29 1.25 16.63
N VAL A 180 15.15 2.17 15.67
CA VAL A 180 15.45 3.59 15.84
C VAL A 180 14.13 4.36 15.87
N LYS A 181 13.77 4.91 17.04
CA LYS A 181 12.67 5.86 17.17
C LYS A 181 13.14 7.21 16.67
N ILE A 182 12.47 7.73 15.64
CA ILE A 182 12.72 9.05 15.08
C ILE A 182 11.51 9.95 15.34
N VAL A 183 11.81 11.23 15.54
CA VAL A 183 10.85 12.31 15.67
C VAL A 183 11.10 13.28 14.53
N LEU A 184 10.06 13.61 13.79
CA LEU A 184 10.09 14.59 12.72
C LEU A 184 9.43 15.87 13.20
N LEU A 185 10.11 16.99 13.07
CA LEU A 185 9.59 18.33 13.40
C LEU A 185 9.53 19.21 12.16
N ASN A 186 8.42 19.90 11.93
CA ASN A 186 8.37 20.94 10.90
C ASN A 186 9.25 22.14 11.31
N GLU A 187 9.53 23.04 10.37
CA GLU A 187 10.41 24.19 10.58
C GLU A 187 9.96 25.09 11.75
N ARG A 188 8.64 25.29 11.86
CA ARG A 188 7.98 26.09 12.91
C ARG A 188 7.89 25.38 14.26
N LYS A 189 8.24 24.08 14.33
CA LYS A 189 8.08 23.21 15.51
C LYS A 189 6.65 23.19 16.05
N THR A 190 5.67 23.30 15.17
CA THR A 190 4.23 23.23 15.45
C THR A 190 3.63 21.87 15.09
N ILE A 191 4.36 21.00 14.39
CA ILE A 191 3.97 19.62 14.08
C ILE A 191 5.10 18.68 14.48
N LEU A 192 4.73 17.61 15.19
CA LEU A 192 5.59 16.50 15.57
C LEU A 192 5.00 15.20 15.06
N LEU A 193 5.78 14.42 14.31
CA LEU A 193 5.41 13.08 13.86
C LEU A 193 6.44 12.06 14.33
N VAL A 194 6.00 10.87 14.73
CA VAL A 194 6.88 9.83 15.29
C VAL A 194 6.88 8.61 14.38
N PHE A 195 8.07 8.06 14.16
CA PHE A 195 8.24 6.84 13.38
C PHE A 195 9.24 5.90 14.06
N PHE A 196 9.07 4.59 13.85
CA PHE A 196 10.01 3.57 14.26
C PHE A 196 10.62 2.93 13.02
N LEU A 197 11.94 3.01 12.89
CA LEU A 197 12.70 2.32 11.86
C LEU A 197 13.24 1.01 12.45
N ASP A 198 12.58 -0.10 12.15
CA ASP A 198 12.98 -1.43 12.59
C ASP A 198 13.90 -2.07 11.54
N PHE A 199 15.21 -1.96 11.77
CA PHE A 199 16.24 -2.48 10.86
C PHE A 199 16.34 -4.01 10.91
N ARG A 200 15.84 -4.66 11.97
CA ARG A 200 15.84 -6.13 12.07
C ARG A 200 14.80 -6.73 11.15
N SER A 201 13.60 -6.14 11.11
CA SER A 201 12.55 -6.58 10.19
C SER A 201 12.62 -5.89 8.83
N GLY A 202 13.39 -4.79 8.72
CA GLY A 202 13.48 -3.98 7.52
C GLY A 202 12.21 -3.16 7.26
N LYS A 203 11.53 -2.72 8.32
CA LYS A 203 10.22 -2.05 8.24
C LYS A 203 10.27 -0.68 8.91
N ALA A 204 9.38 0.20 8.48
CA ALA A 204 9.10 1.45 9.16
C ALA A 204 7.66 1.45 9.65
N HIS A 205 7.43 2.04 10.82
CA HIS A 205 6.10 2.18 11.41
C HIS A 205 5.84 3.65 11.73
N ALA A 206 4.67 4.17 11.37
CA ALA A 206 4.23 5.46 11.86
C ALA A 206 3.50 5.28 13.20
N ASP A 207 3.86 6.11 14.17
CA ASP A 207 3.21 6.18 15.47
C ASP A 207 2.25 7.36 15.46
N LEU A 208 0.97 7.04 15.47
CA LEU A 208 -0.11 8.03 15.47
C LEU A 208 -0.48 8.50 16.87
N GLU A 209 -0.01 7.83 17.94
CA GLU A 209 -0.33 8.17 19.32
C GLU A 209 0.63 9.23 19.87
N ASP A 210 1.93 9.09 19.61
CA ASP A 210 2.96 10.02 20.09
C ASP A 210 3.15 11.25 19.18
N GLY A 211 2.41 11.34 18.06
CA GLY A 211 2.46 12.46 17.11
C GLY A 211 1.33 13.48 17.32
N GLY A 212 1.58 14.74 17.00
CA GLY A 212 0.59 15.79 17.23
C GLY A 212 0.99 17.18 16.77
N LEU A 213 0.05 18.11 16.93
CA LEU A 213 0.32 19.54 16.92
C LEU A 213 1.02 19.93 18.24
N LEU A 214 1.93 20.90 18.16
CA LEU A 214 2.68 21.42 19.29
C LEU A 214 2.34 22.89 19.53
N TRP A 215 2.00 23.24 20.77
CA TRP A 215 1.76 24.61 21.21
C TRP A 215 2.95 25.09 22.04
N GLY A 216 4.00 25.52 21.33
CA GLY A 216 5.25 25.97 21.92
C GLY A 216 5.41 27.48 21.84
N THR A 217 6.59 27.93 21.42
CA THR A 217 6.87 29.35 21.13
C THR A 217 6.02 29.88 19.99
N GLU A 218 5.77 29.04 18.99
CA GLU A 218 4.82 29.30 17.92
C GLU A 218 3.55 28.46 18.16
N GLU A 219 2.40 29.06 17.85
CA GLU A 219 1.14 28.34 17.80
C GLU A 219 0.91 27.76 16.40
N PRO A 220 0.30 26.57 16.27
CA PRO A 220 -0.10 26.03 14.99
C PRO A 220 -1.05 26.98 14.25
N ASP A 221 -0.84 27.17 12.96
CA ASP A 221 -1.77 27.88 12.10
C ASP A 221 -2.72 26.90 11.39
N GLU A 222 -3.63 27.44 10.57
CA GLU A 222 -4.57 26.60 9.82
C GLU A 222 -3.88 25.65 8.83
N GLN A 223 -2.72 26.02 8.27
CA GLN A 223 -1.96 25.15 7.36
C GLN A 223 -1.33 24.00 8.14
N ASP A 224 -0.82 24.25 9.35
CA ASP A 224 -0.27 23.20 10.20
C ASP A 224 -1.34 22.17 10.58
N VAL A 225 -2.53 22.66 10.96
CA VAL A 225 -3.69 21.82 11.29
C VAL A 225 -4.12 21.00 10.07
N LEU A 226 -4.19 21.61 8.89
CA LEU A 226 -4.51 20.91 7.65
C LEU A 226 -3.49 19.82 7.33
N ALA A 227 -2.19 20.13 7.44
CA ALA A 227 -1.11 19.20 7.15
C ALA A 227 -1.14 17.97 8.07
N TYR A 228 -1.24 18.20 9.38
CA TYR A 228 -1.33 17.12 10.37
C TYR A 228 -2.63 16.31 10.21
N ALA A 229 -3.79 16.96 10.05
CA ALA A 229 -5.06 16.27 9.86
C ALA A 229 -5.07 15.43 8.57
N THR A 230 -4.47 15.96 7.49
CA THR A 230 -4.31 15.22 6.23
C THR A 230 -3.50 13.95 6.44
N PHE A 231 -2.33 14.06 7.10
CA PHE A 231 -1.52 12.89 7.45
C PHE A 231 -2.32 11.88 8.28
N PHE A 232 -2.86 12.32 9.42
CA PHE A 232 -3.52 11.45 10.38
C PHE A 232 -4.73 10.70 9.78
N TYR A 233 -5.69 11.43 9.19
CA TYR A 233 -6.93 10.81 8.72
C TYR A 233 -6.75 9.99 7.43
N LYS A 234 -5.85 10.39 6.53
CA LYS A 234 -5.60 9.62 5.31
C LYS A 234 -4.92 8.30 5.60
N VAL A 235 -3.94 8.31 6.52
CA VAL A 235 -3.26 7.10 6.98
C VAL A 235 -4.24 6.19 7.74
N LEU A 236 -5.07 6.75 8.62
CA LEU A 236 -6.14 6.01 9.29
C LEU A 236 -7.13 5.36 8.28
N GLY A 237 -7.35 6.01 7.15
CA GLY A 237 -8.18 5.55 6.03
C GLY A 237 -7.51 4.52 5.10
N ASN A 238 -6.53 3.76 5.57
CA ASN A 238 -5.69 2.82 4.79
C ASN A 238 -4.73 3.48 3.79
N GLY A 239 -4.42 4.77 3.95
CA GLY A 239 -3.33 5.41 3.22
C GLY A 239 -1.97 4.88 3.68
N ILE A 240 -0.98 4.89 2.78
CA ILE A 240 0.39 4.49 3.10
C ILE A 240 1.21 5.76 3.30
N ALA A 241 1.72 5.98 4.51
CA ALA A 241 2.67 7.06 4.77
C ALA A 241 4.02 6.74 4.12
N GLU A 242 4.65 7.74 3.51
CA GLU A 242 5.98 7.61 2.91
C GLU A 242 6.94 8.66 3.47
N LEU A 243 8.16 8.22 3.79
CA LEU A 243 9.28 9.10 4.12
C LEU A 243 10.23 9.21 2.93
N THR A 244 10.53 10.43 2.50
CA THR A 244 11.48 10.68 1.42
C THR A 244 12.67 11.51 1.91
N SER A 245 13.89 11.08 1.57
CA SER A 245 15.13 11.81 1.88
C SER A 245 15.98 11.99 0.62
N GLY A 246 16.09 13.24 0.15
CA GLY A 246 16.85 13.57 -1.05
C GLY A 246 16.39 12.81 -2.30
N LYS A 247 17.32 12.05 -2.91
CA LYS A 247 17.07 11.22 -4.11
C LYS A 247 16.98 9.73 -3.79
N LEU A 248 16.97 9.36 -2.51
CA LEU A 248 16.84 7.97 -2.09
C LEU A 248 15.42 7.48 -2.38
N GLU A 249 15.27 6.17 -2.57
CA GLU A 249 13.94 5.57 -2.69
C GLU A 249 13.11 5.88 -1.42
N PRO A 250 11.83 6.25 -1.56
CA PRO A 250 10.94 6.45 -0.42
C PRO A 250 10.80 5.18 0.44
N VAL A 251 10.57 5.40 1.74
CA VAL A 251 10.30 4.34 2.71
C VAL A 251 8.82 4.36 3.05
N ASP A 252 8.10 3.29 2.70
CA ASP A 252 6.72 3.08 3.12
C ASP A 252 6.64 2.69 4.60
N CYS A 253 5.75 3.37 5.33
CA CYS A 253 5.55 3.21 6.76
C CYS A 253 4.22 2.51 7.05
N GLU A 254 4.30 1.39 7.74
CA GLU A 254 3.13 0.66 8.22
C GLU A 254 2.45 1.44 9.34
N VAL A 255 1.12 1.37 9.40
CA VAL A 255 0.35 1.90 10.53
C VAL A 255 -0.45 0.77 11.14
N VAL A 256 -0.35 0.66 12.46
CA VAL A 256 -1.08 -0.35 13.22
C VAL A 256 -2.35 0.31 13.76
N ILE A 257 -3.49 -0.03 13.17
CA ILE A 257 -4.80 0.46 13.61
C ILE A 257 -5.52 -0.68 14.34
N PRO A 258 -6.12 -0.45 15.52
CA PRO A 258 -6.95 -1.44 16.19
C PRO A 258 -8.12 -1.90 15.32
N VAL A 259 -8.40 -3.21 15.31
CA VAL A 259 -9.39 -3.87 14.43
C VAL A 259 -10.87 -3.53 14.72
N ASN A 260 -11.15 -2.65 15.70
CA ASN A 260 -12.51 -2.34 16.18
C ASN A 260 -12.88 -0.86 16.01
N ILE A 261 -12.25 -0.16 15.06
CA ILE A 261 -12.53 1.24 14.77
C ILE A 261 -13.08 1.33 13.35
N ILE A 262 -14.20 2.05 13.18
CA ILE A 262 -14.64 2.51 11.86
C ILE A 262 -14.08 3.92 11.71
N PRO A 263 -13.01 4.13 10.93
CA PRO A 263 -12.47 5.45 10.73
C PRO A 263 -13.49 6.33 10.00
N PRO A 264 -13.58 7.64 10.34
CA PRO A 264 -14.42 8.55 9.60
C PRO A 264 -13.92 8.70 8.16
N ASN A 265 -14.77 9.23 7.28
CA ASN A 265 -14.29 9.64 5.95
C ASN A 265 -13.18 10.70 6.13
N PRO A 266 -11.97 10.51 5.54
CA PRO A 266 -10.87 11.41 5.77
C PRO A 266 -11.15 12.87 5.38
N GLU A 267 -11.85 13.10 4.26
CA GLU A 267 -12.13 14.47 3.78
C GLU A 267 -13.10 15.20 4.71
N GLU A 268 -14.13 14.50 5.18
CA GLU A 268 -15.10 15.05 6.12
C GLU A 268 -14.44 15.36 7.48
N ALA A 269 -13.57 14.46 7.95
CA ALA A 269 -12.86 14.62 9.22
C ALA A 269 -11.85 15.77 9.19
N ILE A 270 -11.10 15.91 8.09
CA ILE A 270 -10.18 17.04 7.87
C ILE A 270 -10.96 18.35 7.86
N LYS A 271 -12.06 18.42 7.10
CA LYS A 271 -12.90 19.62 7.03
C LYS A 271 -13.44 20.01 8.40
N LEU A 272 -13.99 19.07 9.15
CA LEU A 272 -14.51 19.30 10.50
C LEU A 272 -13.41 19.80 11.44
N THR A 273 -12.20 19.23 11.35
CA THR A 273 -11.05 19.65 12.16
C THR A 273 -10.68 21.11 11.90
N LEU A 274 -10.67 21.54 10.63
CA LEU A 274 -10.42 22.94 10.27
C LEU A 274 -11.53 23.89 10.74
N GLU A 275 -12.80 23.49 10.62
CA GLU A 275 -13.94 24.28 11.10
C GLU A 275 -13.86 24.52 12.62
N ASN A 276 -13.55 23.46 13.38
CA ASN A 276 -13.36 23.55 14.83
C ASN A 276 -12.19 24.47 15.18
N PHE A 277 -11.04 24.32 14.50
CA PHE A 277 -9.88 25.18 14.74
C PHE A 277 -10.19 26.66 14.48
N ARG A 278 -10.86 26.99 13.37
CA ARG A 278 -11.27 28.37 13.06
C ARG A 278 -12.23 28.93 14.12
N ALA A 279 -13.16 28.12 14.61
CA ALA A 279 -14.09 28.52 15.67
C ALA A 279 -13.35 28.80 17.00
N GLU A 280 -12.37 27.97 17.36
CA GLU A 280 -11.55 28.18 18.55
C GLU A 280 -10.70 29.46 18.45
N VAL A 281 -10.06 29.70 17.31
CA VAL A 281 -9.28 30.92 17.06
C VAL A 281 -10.18 32.16 17.13
N ALA A 282 -11.39 32.11 16.54
CA ALA A 282 -12.36 33.21 16.62
C ALA A 282 -12.83 33.47 18.06
N ALA A 283 -13.06 32.42 18.85
CA ALA A 283 -13.43 32.54 20.25
C ALA A 283 -12.31 33.16 21.11
N LYS A 284 -11.05 32.75 20.89
CA LYS A 284 -9.88 33.35 21.55
C LYS A 284 -9.70 34.82 21.17
N GLY A 285 -9.85 35.17 19.90
CA GLY A 285 -9.78 36.56 19.42
C GLY A 285 -10.90 37.46 19.94
N GLY A 286 -12.11 36.91 20.15
CA GLY A 286 -13.25 37.63 20.72
C GLY A 286 -13.09 37.96 22.21
N ASN A 287 -12.51 37.05 23.00
CA ASN A 287 -12.24 37.26 24.42
C ASN A 287 -11.11 38.27 24.68
N ALA A 288 -10.08 38.32 23.83
CA ALA A 288 -9.01 39.31 23.95
C ALA A 288 -9.48 40.76 23.68
N ALA A 289 -10.56 40.94 22.92
CA ALA A 289 -11.15 42.26 22.65
C ALA A 289 -12.04 42.77 23.81
N THR A 290 -12.38 41.92 24.78
CA THR A 290 -13.25 42.28 25.93
C THR A 290 -12.46 42.62 27.20
N GLU A 291 -11.15 42.40 27.22
CA GLU A 291 -10.25 42.75 28.32
C GLU A 291 -9.39 43.99 28.00
N GLN A 292 -10.02 45.14 27.73
CA GLN A 292 -9.34 46.44 27.84
C GLN A 292 -9.78 47.11 29.15
N PRO A 293 -8.86 47.36 30.12
CA PRO A 293 -9.23 48.05 31.35
C PRO A 293 -9.45 49.55 31.11
N LEU A 294 -10.50 50.07 31.75
CA LEU A 294 -10.77 51.50 31.93
C LEU A 294 -9.65 52.21 32.70
#